data_AF-A0A1I4ZKX5-F1
#
_entry.id   AF-A0A1I4ZKX5-F1
#
_cell.length_a   1.000
_cell.length_b   1.000
_cell.length_c   1.000
_cell.angle_alpha   90.00
_cell.angle_beta   90.00
_cell.angle_gamma   90.00
#
_symmetry.space_group_name_H-M   'P 1'
#
loop_
_entity.id
_entity.type
_entity.pdbx_description
1 polymer ?
#
loop_
_entity_poly.entity_id
_entity_poly.type
_entity_poly.pdbx_seq_one_letter_code
_entity_poly.pdbx_strand_id
1 'polypeptide(L)'
;MVRRPTVRCKSQPPGTPGRAAPYTAPVAERITVPSDADPEDVLAAVTPGRRATDTRSAAALLTRVTGARPRVWGTSILGFGRTTYTTADGVEHEWFALGLAGRKAAVTLYGLTYDDGDLDLIERLGPVRRGKGCLYVSRWDALDHAVLEELVRRAWAAHHRPV
;
A
#
# COMPACT_ATOMS: atom_id res chain seq x y z
N MET A 1 54.79 -13.08 -32.22
CA MET A 1 53.92 -12.45 -31.21
C MET A 1 53.42 -11.13 -31.76
N VAL A 2 52.13 -11.06 -32.08
CA VAL A 2 51.53 -10.01 -32.92
C VAL A 2 51.35 -8.73 -32.12
N ARG A 3 51.86 -7.65 -32.70
CA ARG A 3 51.77 -6.25 -32.25
C ARG A 3 50.33 -5.78 -32.35
N ARG A 4 49.79 -5.18 -31.27
CA ARG A 4 48.52 -4.43 -31.32
C ARG A 4 48.80 -2.96 -31.67
N PRO A 5 48.05 -2.37 -32.60
CA PRO A 5 48.23 -0.98 -32.99
C PRO A 5 47.49 -0.02 -32.04
N THR A 6 48.11 1.12 -31.85
CA THR A 6 47.56 2.34 -31.26
C THR A 6 46.50 2.96 -32.17
N VAL A 7 45.38 3.42 -31.59
CA VAL A 7 44.65 4.58 -32.13
C VAL A 7 44.42 5.57 -31.00
N ARG A 8 45.04 6.75 -31.18
CA ARG A 8 44.83 7.96 -30.41
C ARG A 8 43.39 8.42 -30.55
N CYS A 9 42.70 8.72 -29.45
CA CYS A 9 41.66 9.73 -29.47
C CYS A 9 42.25 11.01 -28.86
N LYS A 10 42.33 12.05 -29.69
CA LYS A 10 42.91 13.34 -29.34
C LYS A 10 41.98 14.10 -28.42
N SER A 11 42.61 14.87 -27.53
CA SER A 11 42.24 16.25 -27.14
C SER A 11 40.90 16.45 -26.43
N GLN A 12 41.00 16.58 -25.12
CA GLN A 12 40.17 17.47 -24.31
C GLN A 12 40.50 18.94 -24.64
N PRO A 13 39.53 19.86 -24.49
CA PRO A 13 39.82 21.13 -23.85
C PRO A 13 38.92 21.39 -22.62
N PRO A 14 39.33 22.35 -21.77
CA PRO A 14 38.90 22.48 -20.38
C PRO A 14 37.71 23.44 -20.22
N GLY A 15 36.94 23.31 -19.15
CA GLY A 15 35.97 24.35 -18.81
C GLY A 15 34.99 24.05 -17.69
N THR A 16 35.28 24.63 -16.52
CA THR A 16 34.38 24.99 -15.39
C THR A 16 34.11 23.93 -14.31
N PRO A 17 34.44 24.20 -13.02
CA PRO A 17 33.90 23.46 -11.90
C PRO A 17 32.44 23.93 -11.69
N GLY A 18 31.50 23.26 -12.35
CA GLY A 18 30.09 23.40 -12.03
C GLY A 18 29.84 22.74 -10.68
N ARG A 19 29.71 23.54 -9.62
CA ARG A 19 29.14 23.12 -8.34
C ARG A 19 27.82 22.41 -8.65
N ALA A 20 27.77 21.08 -8.53
CA ALA A 20 26.53 20.34 -8.67
C ALA A 20 25.54 20.91 -7.65
N ALA A 21 24.53 21.63 -8.13
CA ALA A 21 23.38 21.94 -7.30
C ALA A 21 22.81 20.59 -6.83
N PRO A 22 22.51 20.41 -5.53
CA PRO A 22 21.85 19.20 -5.10
C PRO A 22 20.56 19.06 -5.92
N TYR A 23 20.35 17.90 -6.52
CA TYR A 23 19.07 17.52 -7.08
C TYR A 23 18.08 17.45 -5.91
N THR A 24 17.41 18.56 -5.61
CA THR A 24 16.23 18.54 -4.76
C THR A 24 15.14 17.91 -5.60
N ALA A 25 14.96 16.59 -5.47
CA ALA A 25 13.74 15.96 -5.92
C ALA A 25 12.57 16.75 -5.31
N PRO A 26 11.56 17.16 -6.09
CA PRO A 26 10.37 17.74 -5.48
C PRO A 26 9.83 16.72 -4.48
N VAL A 27 9.64 17.14 -3.23
CA VAL A 27 8.94 16.35 -2.23
C VAL A 27 7.56 16.07 -2.81
N ALA A 28 7.36 14.85 -3.32
CA ALA A 28 6.09 14.44 -3.86
C ALA A 28 5.06 14.59 -2.73
N GLU A 29 4.22 15.61 -2.85
CA GLU A 29 3.17 15.89 -1.88
C GLU A 29 2.36 14.60 -1.68
N ARG A 30 2.22 14.15 -0.42
CA ARG A 30 1.61 12.85 -0.15
C ARG A 30 0.14 12.92 -0.54
N ILE A 31 -0.21 12.23 -1.63
CA ILE A 31 -1.57 12.18 -2.17
C ILE A 31 -2.51 11.32 -1.30
N THR A 32 -1.98 10.61 -0.31
CA THR A 32 -2.73 9.69 0.58
C THR A 32 -2.95 10.30 1.96
N VAL A 33 -3.80 11.32 2.00
CA VAL A 33 -4.29 11.97 3.23
C VAL A 33 -5.78 11.69 3.42
N PRO A 34 -6.31 11.73 4.66
CA PRO A 34 -7.74 11.60 4.90
C PRO A 34 -8.52 12.67 4.12
N SER A 35 -9.66 12.29 3.55
CA SER A 35 -10.59 13.22 2.89
C SER A 35 -12.00 13.06 3.44
N ASP A 36 -12.83 14.08 3.24
CA ASP A 36 -14.25 14.09 3.63
C ASP A 36 -15.16 13.41 2.59
N ALA A 37 -14.58 12.68 1.62
CA ALA A 37 -15.35 11.92 0.65
C ALA A 37 -16.11 10.76 1.33
N ASP A 38 -17.28 10.44 0.79
CA ASP A 38 -18.09 9.33 1.30
C ASP A 38 -17.46 7.98 0.89
N PRO A 39 -17.22 7.06 1.85
CA PRO A 39 -16.79 5.70 1.54
C PRO A 39 -17.71 4.96 0.54
N GLU A 40 -19.01 5.21 0.58
CA GLU A 40 -19.96 4.58 -0.35
C GLU A 40 -19.80 5.07 -1.78
N ASP A 41 -19.45 6.35 -1.98
CA ASP A 41 -19.14 6.89 -3.32
C ASP A 41 -17.91 6.19 -3.91
N VAL A 42 -16.88 5.97 -3.09
CA VAL A 42 -15.69 5.21 -3.49
C VAL A 42 -16.04 3.77 -3.85
N LEU A 43 -16.90 3.11 -3.08
CA LEU A 43 -17.36 1.74 -3.34
C LEU A 43 -18.22 1.64 -4.60
N ALA A 44 -19.08 2.64 -4.84
CA ALA A 44 -19.92 2.73 -6.03
C ALA A 44 -19.11 2.97 -7.31
N ALA A 45 -18.00 3.71 -7.22
CA ALA A 45 -17.10 3.96 -8.35
C ALA A 45 -16.25 2.74 -8.75
N VAL A 46 -16.20 1.67 -7.94
CA VAL A 46 -15.42 0.47 -8.25
C VAL A 46 -16.02 -0.27 -9.44
N THR A 47 -15.19 -0.50 -10.46
CA THR A 47 -15.55 -1.31 -11.63
C THR A 47 -14.52 -2.41 -11.88
N PRO A 48 -14.92 -3.56 -12.47
CA PRO A 48 -16.28 -3.96 -12.87
C PRO A 48 -17.16 -4.35 -11.67
N GLY A 49 -18.48 -4.52 -11.88
CA GLY A 49 -19.46 -4.75 -10.80
C GLY A 49 -19.11 -5.87 -9.82
N ARG A 50 -18.51 -6.98 -10.30
CA ARG A 50 -17.97 -8.04 -9.43
C ARG A 50 -16.97 -7.50 -8.40
N ARG A 51 -16.07 -6.60 -8.81
CA ARG A 51 -15.09 -6.01 -7.92
C ARG A 51 -15.73 -5.07 -6.91
N ALA A 52 -16.81 -4.38 -7.26
CA ALA A 52 -17.58 -3.59 -6.30
C ALA A 52 -18.18 -4.49 -5.21
N THR A 53 -18.76 -5.64 -5.59
CA THR A 53 -19.28 -6.65 -4.65
C THR A 53 -18.18 -7.21 -3.74
N ASP A 54 -17.04 -7.62 -4.32
CA ASP A 54 -15.89 -8.11 -3.55
C ASP A 54 -15.39 -7.04 -2.57
N THR A 55 -15.29 -5.78 -3.02
CA THR A 55 -14.78 -4.67 -2.19
C THR A 55 -15.77 -4.33 -1.06
N ARG A 56 -17.08 -4.36 -1.31
CA ARG A 56 -18.09 -4.19 -0.24
C ARG A 56 -18.04 -5.32 0.78
N SER A 57 -17.84 -6.56 0.32
CA SER A 57 -17.69 -7.71 1.21
C SER A 57 -16.45 -7.57 2.10
N ALA A 58 -15.34 -7.10 1.53
CA ALA A 58 -14.13 -6.78 2.28
C ALA A 58 -14.34 -5.64 3.28
N ALA A 59 -15.01 -4.55 2.89
CA ALA A 59 -15.30 -3.43 3.76
C ALA A 59 -16.18 -3.85 4.95
N ALA A 60 -17.19 -4.68 4.69
CA ALA A 60 -18.06 -5.23 5.73
C ALA A 60 -17.30 -6.14 6.71
N LEU A 61 -16.39 -7.00 6.20
CA LEU A 61 -15.54 -7.84 7.04
C LEU A 61 -14.62 -6.98 7.93
N LEU A 62 -13.92 -6.02 7.35
CA LEU A 62 -13.03 -5.12 8.10
C LEU A 62 -13.80 -4.35 9.18
N THR A 63 -14.97 -3.80 8.83
CA THR A 63 -15.84 -3.08 9.79
C THR A 63 -16.29 -3.99 10.92
N ARG A 64 -16.71 -5.22 10.62
CA ARG A 64 -17.17 -6.19 11.62
C ARG A 64 -16.06 -6.59 12.60
N VAL A 65 -14.87 -6.87 12.08
CA VAL A 65 -13.73 -7.35 12.90
C VAL A 65 -13.13 -6.24 13.74
N THR A 66 -13.04 -5.03 13.20
CA THR A 66 -12.38 -3.89 13.86
C THR A 66 -13.33 -3.02 14.68
N GLY A 67 -14.62 -3.02 14.36
CA GLY A 67 -15.60 -2.05 14.85
C GLY A 67 -15.39 -0.62 14.32
N ALA A 68 -14.38 -0.40 13.48
CA ALA A 68 -14.03 0.92 12.96
C ALA A 68 -14.82 1.26 11.70
N ARG A 69 -15.27 2.52 11.60
CA ARG A 69 -15.85 3.04 10.36
C ARG A 69 -14.75 3.39 9.36
N PRO A 70 -14.90 3.06 8.07
CA PRO A 70 -13.94 3.47 7.05
C PRO A 70 -13.95 4.99 6.88
N ARG A 71 -12.77 5.56 6.62
CA ARG A 71 -12.59 6.91 6.08
C ARG A 71 -11.93 6.83 4.71
N VAL A 72 -12.22 7.77 3.83
CA VAL A 72 -11.54 7.83 2.53
C VAL A 72 -10.15 8.46 2.72
N TRP A 73 -9.16 7.86 2.07
CA TRP A 73 -7.78 8.32 2.01
C TRP A 73 -7.38 8.51 0.54
N GLY A 74 -6.89 9.70 0.24
CA GLY A 74 -6.62 10.13 -1.14
C GLY A 74 -7.88 10.05 -1.99
N THR A 75 -7.80 9.31 -3.09
CA THR A 75 -8.88 9.24 -4.09
C THR A 75 -9.79 8.02 -3.98
N SER A 76 -9.32 6.93 -3.36
CA SER A 76 -9.96 5.62 -3.55
C SER A 76 -9.59 4.56 -2.51
N ILE A 77 -8.89 4.93 -1.44
CA ILE A 77 -8.52 3.99 -0.37
C ILE A 77 -9.49 4.19 0.79
N LEU A 78 -10.04 3.11 1.32
CA LEU A 78 -10.80 3.10 2.56
C LEU A 78 -9.87 2.70 3.69
N GLY A 79 -9.53 3.64 4.56
CA GLY A 79 -8.70 3.43 5.74
C GLY A 79 -9.55 3.17 6.98
N PHE A 80 -9.11 2.22 7.80
CA PHE A 80 -9.71 1.83 9.06
C PHE A 80 -8.74 2.10 10.20
N GLY A 81 -9.23 2.75 11.26
CA GLY A 81 -8.41 3.17 12.38
C GLY A 81 -7.40 4.25 12.01
N ARG A 82 -6.55 4.58 12.98
CA ARG A 82 -5.46 5.56 12.85
C ARG A 82 -4.22 5.00 13.51
N THR A 83 -3.08 5.26 12.88
CA THR A 83 -1.74 5.08 13.43
C THR A 83 -0.88 6.26 13.00
N THR A 84 0.13 6.58 13.78
CA THR A 84 1.13 7.58 13.39
C THR A 84 2.45 6.89 13.06
N TYR A 85 3.21 7.46 12.15
CA TYR A 85 4.60 7.09 11.92
C TYR A 85 5.43 8.36 11.76
N THR A 86 6.67 8.30 12.22
CA THR A 86 7.61 9.41 12.14
C THR A 86 8.57 9.14 11.00
N THR A 87 8.80 10.13 10.15
CA THR A 87 9.82 10.08 9.10
C THR A 87 11.22 10.30 9.69
N ALA A 88 12.27 10.02 8.90
CA ALA A 88 13.65 10.26 9.32
C ALA A 88 13.92 11.73 9.71
N ASP A 89 13.12 12.65 9.18
CA ASP A 89 13.19 14.09 9.45
C ASP A 89 12.43 14.50 10.73
N GLY A 90 11.89 13.53 11.50
CA GLY A 90 11.20 13.78 12.77
C GLY A 90 9.74 14.23 12.63
N VAL A 91 9.20 14.29 11.40
CA VAL A 91 7.81 14.68 11.16
C VAL A 91 6.90 13.49 11.38
N GLU A 92 5.90 13.66 12.26
CA GLU A 92 4.83 12.69 12.47
C GLU A 92 3.77 12.82 11.37
N HIS A 93 3.30 11.68 10.89
CA HIS A 93 2.26 11.60 9.88
C HIS A 93 1.17 10.63 10.30
N GLU A 94 -0.07 10.98 9.99
CA GLU A 94 -1.21 10.08 10.15
C GLU A 94 -1.22 9.02 9.03
N TRP A 95 -1.57 7.81 9.40
CA TRP A 95 -1.86 6.69 8.51
C TRP A 95 -3.05 5.89 9.04
N PHE A 96 -3.64 5.06 8.20
CA PHE A 96 -4.63 4.08 8.65
C PHE A 96 -3.95 2.82 9.19
N ALA A 97 -4.57 2.13 10.15
CA ALA A 97 -4.05 0.86 10.64
C ALA A 97 -4.27 -0.26 9.62
N LEU A 98 -5.46 -0.31 9.02
CA LEU A 98 -5.81 -1.21 7.93
C LEU A 98 -6.40 -0.42 6.77
N GLY A 99 -6.19 -0.88 5.54
CA GLY A 99 -6.70 -0.20 4.35
C GLY A 99 -7.31 -1.16 3.34
N LEU A 100 -8.20 -0.62 2.50
CA LEU A 100 -8.89 -1.36 1.45
C LEU A 100 -8.96 -0.51 0.18
N ALA A 101 -8.65 -1.10 -0.97
CA ALA A 101 -8.89 -0.47 -2.26
C ALA A 101 -9.46 -1.48 -3.27
N GLY A 102 -10.60 -1.14 -3.87
CA GLY A 102 -11.17 -1.87 -4.99
C GLY A 102 -10.54 -1.42 -6.31
N ARG A 103 -9.63 -2.21 -6.88
CA ARG A 103 -9.03 -1.94 -8.20
C ARG A 103 -9.58 -2.92 -9.23
N LYS A 104 -9.61 -2.51 -10.51
CA LYS A 104 -10.07 -3.36 -11.63
C LYS A 104 -9.51 -4.79 -11.58
N ALA A 105 -8.21 -4.91 -11.31
CA ALA A 105 -7.52 -6.20 -11.29
C ALA A 105 -7.78 -7.02 -10.01
N ALA A 106 -7.81 -6.39 -8.82
CA ALA A 106 -7.85 -7.04 -7.53
C ALA A 106 -8.42 -6.13 -6.44
N VAL A 107 -8.95 -6.74 -5.37
CA VAL A 107 -9.12 -6.05 -4.09
C VAL A 107 -7.78 -6.03 -3.39
N THR A 108 -7.29 -4.84 -3.02
CA THR A 108 -6.05 -4.69 -2.25
C THR A 108 -6.37 -4.45 -0.80
N LEU A 109 -5.84 -5.29 0.08
CA LEU A 109 -5.89 -5.14 1.53
C LEU A 109 -4.53 -4.67 2.02
N TYR A 110 -4.48 -3.54 2.71
CA TYR A 110 -3.27 -2.93 3.27
C TYR A 110 -3.23 -3.18 4.77
N GLY A 111 -2.02 -3.34 5.32
CA GLY A 111 -1.85 -3.50 6.77
C GLY A 111 -1.84 -4.93 7.26
N LEU A 112 -2.00 -5.93 6.38
CA LEU A 112 -2.08 -7.34 6.79
C LEU A 112 -0.73 -8.07 6.83
N THR A 113 0.33 -7.46 6.29
CA THR A 113 1.62 -8.14 6.10
C THR A 113 2.80 -7.22 6.37
N TYR A 114 2.63 -6.21 7.22
CA TYR A 114 3.76 -5.35 7.59
C TYR A 114 4.78 -6.12 8.40
N ASP A 115 4.32 -7.09 9.20
CA ASP A 115 5.16 -8.04 9.90
C ASP A 115 5.15 -9.37 9.15
N ASP A 116 6.33 -10.01 9.00
CA ASP A 116 6.44 -11.34 8.38
C ASP A 116 5.96 -12.48 9.31
N GLY A 117 5.27 -12.15 10.40
CA GLY A 117 4.84 -13.09 11.45
C GLY A 117 3.65 -13.99 11.09
N ASP A 118 2.88 -13.67 10.04
CA ASP A 118 1.64 -14.37 9.69
C ASP A 118 1.70 -15.15 8.36
N LEU A 119 2.90 -15.56 7.93
CA LEU A 119 3.08 -16.30 6.66
C LEU A 119 2.24 -17.59 6.63
N ASP A 120 2.19 -18.35 7.73
CA ASP A 120 1.39 -19.59 7.82
C ASP A 120 -0.11 -19.34 7.61
N LEU A 121 -0.63 -18.21 8.10
CA LEU A 121 -2.02 -17.82 7.88
C LEU A 121 -2.25 -17.43 6.42
N ILE A 122 -1.31 -16.74 5.80
CA ILE A 122 -1.41 -16.33 4.40
C ILE A 122 -1.38 -17.54 3.46
N GLU A 123 -0.61 -18.58 3.78
CA GLU A 123 -0.62 -19.84 3.03
C GLU A 123 -1.97 -20.56 3.13
N ARG A 124 -2.58 -20.57 4.32
CA ARG A 124 -3.91 -21.16 4.55
C ARG A 124 -5.07 -20.34 3.98
N LEU A 125 -4.88 -19.03 3.82
CA LEU A 125 -5.91 -18.09 3.33
C LEU A 125 -6.39 -18.44 1.91
N GLY A 126 -5.52 -19.03 1.10
CA GLY A 126 -5.81 -19.38 -0.30
C GLY A 126 -5.08 -18.49 -1.31
N PRO A 127 -5.58 -18.37 -2.55
CA PRO A 127 -4.85 -17.77 -3.65
C PRO A 127 -4.80 -16.24 -3.55
N VAL A 128 -3.76 -15.72 -2.90
CA VAL A 128 -3.46 -14.30 -2.80
C VAL A 128 -2.05 -13.99 -3.30
N ARG A 129 -1.85 -12.76 -3.79
CA ARG A 129 -0.52 -12.24 -4.06
C ARG A 129 -0.10 -11.30 -2.93
N ARG A 130 1.11 -11.47 -2.40
CA ARG A 130 1.71 -10.56 -1.41
C ARG A 130 2.45 -9.38 -2.06
N GLY A 131 2.39 -8.23 -1.39
CA GLY A 131 3.24 -7.07 -1.59
C GLY A 131 3.97 -6.69 -0.30
N LYS A 132 4.62 -5.53 -0.28
CA LYS A 132 5.29 -4.97 0.91
C LYS A 132 4.26 -4.32 1.83
N GLY A 133 3.55 -5.13 2.61
CA GLY A 133 2.50 -4.69 3.55
C GLY A 133 1.07 -4.77 3.01
N CYS A 134 0.85 -5.48 1.90
CA CYS A 134 -0.49 -5.63 1.31
C CYS A 134 -0.72 -7.01 0.70
N LEU A 135 -2.00 -7.38 0.63
CA LEU A 135 -2.49 -8.56 -0.09
C LEU A 135 -3.35 -8.13 -1.27
N TYR A 136 -3.11 -8.75 -2.41
CA TYR A 136 -3.93 -8.59 -3.62
C TYR A 136 -4.81 -9.83 -3.78
N VAL A 137 -6.12 -9.62 -3.67
CA VAL A 137 -7.15 -10.65 -3.78
C VAL A 137 -7.83 -10.52 -5.15
N SER A 138 -7.54 -11.45 -6.04
CA SER A 138 -8.18 -11.49 -7.36
C SER A 138 -9.58 -12.11 -7.28
N ARG A 139 -9.74 -13.18 -6.49
CA ARG A 139 -10.97 -13.97 -6.32
C ARG A 139 -11.39 -14.03 -4.85
N TRP A 140 -12.37 -13.21 -4.48
CA TRP A 140 -12.90 -13.18 -3.11
C TRP A 140 -13.48 -14.52 -2.64
N ASP A 141 -14.16 -15.24 -3.53
CA ASP A 141 -14.84 -16.50 -3.21
C ASP A 141 -13.89 -17.70 -3.02
N ALA A 142 -12.61 -17.53 -3.38
CA ALA A 142 -11.60 -18.58 -3.25
C ALA A 142 -10.82 -18.50 -1.91
N LEU A 143 -11.13 -17.50 -1.08
CA LEU A 143 -10.45 -17.29 0.19
C LEU A 143 -11.14 -18.07 1.32
N ASP A 144 -10.35 -18.53 2.27
CA ASP A 144 -10.85 -18.91 3.58
C ASP A 144 -11.15 -17.63 4.41
N HIS A 145 -12.44 -17.29 4.52
CA HIS A 145 -12.85 -16.06 5.19
C HIS A 145 -12.64 -16.11 6.71
N ALA A 146 -12.57 -17.30 7.32
CA ALA A 146 -12.26 -17.43 8.74
C ALA A 146 -10.78 -17.14 9.00
N VAL A 147 -9.89 -17.62 8.12
CA VAL A 147 -8.46 -17.28 8.17
C VAL A 147 -8.24 -15.79 7.87
N LEU A 148 -8.99 -15.21 6.93
CA LEU A 148 -8.93 -13.77 6.65
C LEU A 148 -9.31 -12.95 7.88
N GLU A 149 -10.38 -13.34 8.57
CA GLU A 149 -10.85 -12.68 9.78
C GLU A 149 -9.82 -12.76 10.92
N GLU A 150 -9.16 -13.91 11.10
CA GLU A 150 -8.03 -14.06 12.03
C GLU A 150 -6.89 -13.10 11.68
N LEU A 151 -6.48 -13.07 10.42
CA LEU A 151 -5.38 -12.23 9.94
C LEU A 151 -5.68 -10.74 10.16
N VAL A 152 -6.90 -10.30 9.84
CA VAL A 152 -7.37 -8.93 10.08
C VAL A 152 -7.32 -8.60 11.57
N ARG A 153 -7.74 -9.52 12.45
CA ARG A 153 -7.74 -9.28 13.90
C ARG A 153 -6.33 -9.11 14.47
N ARG A 154 -5.39 -9.95 14.02
CA ARG A 154 -3.97 -9.86 14.41
C ARG A 154 -3.34 -8.56 13.94
N ALA A 155 -3.53 -8.24 12.66
CA ALA A 155 -3.02 -7.01 12.07
C ALA A 155 -3.61 -5.76 12.75
N TRP A 156 -4.91 -5.78 13.04
CA TRP A 156 -5.56 -4.72 13.80
C TRP A 156 -4.95 -4.54 15.19
N ALA A 157 -4.79 -5.62 15.95
CA ALA A 157 -4.19 -5.56 17.28
C ALA A 157 -2.74 -5.07 17.27
N ALA A 158 -1.99 -5.38 16.21
CA ALA A 158 -0.59 -4.97 16.06
C ALA A 158 -0.45 -3.48 15.69
N HIS A 159 -1.31 -2.98 14.79
CA HIS A 159 -1.14 -1.65 14.17
C HIS A 159 -2.11 -0.58 14.71
N HIS A 160 -3.22 -0.97 15.31
CA HIS A 160 -4.13 -0.02 15.93
C HIS A 160 -3.75 0.18 17.39
N ARG A 161 -3.33 1.41 17.72
CA ARG A 161 -3.29 1.86 19.11
C ARG A 161 -4.62 2.55 19.45
N PRO A 162 -5.35 2.10 20.49
CA PRO A 162 -6.47 2.87 20.98
C PRO A 162 -5.95 4.22 21.50
N VAL A 163 -6.57 5.30 21.03
CA VAL A 163 -6.37 6.66 21.55
C VAL A 163 -7.26 6.90 22.76
#